data_AF-A0A2T4STT6-F1
#
_entry.id   AF-A0A2T4STT6-F1
#
_cell.length_a   1.000
_cell.length_b   1.000
_cell.length_c   1.000
_cell.angle_alpha   90.00
_cell.angle_beta   90.00
_cell.angle_gamma   90.00
#
_symmetry.space_group_name_H-M   'P 1'
#
loop_
_entity.id
_entity.type
_entity.pdbx_description
1 polymer ?
#
loop_
_entity_poly.entity_id
_entity_poly.type
_entity_poly.pdbx_seq_one_letter_code
_entity_poly.pdbx_strand_id
1 'polypeptide(L)' 'MAKKKYKVLHKFIDLEDKNKIYNAGDTYPKPANKKVSHDRILDLTTSDNKRGKVLIKEIEE' A
#
# COMPACT_ATOMS: atom_id res chain seq x y z
N MET A 1 7.28 -18.40 1.11
CA MET A 1 6.24 -17.35 1.06
C MET A 1 6.89 -16.11 0.46
N ALA A 2 6.57 -15.77 -0.79
CA ALA A 2 7.18 -14.62 -1.46
C ALA A 2 6.91 -13.34 -0.64
N LYS A 3 7.94 -12.52 -0.40
CA LYS A 3 7.75 -11.18 0.15
C LYS A 3 7.05 -10.35 -0.93
N LYS A 4 5.72 -10.27 -0.87
CA LYS A 4 4.95 -9.39 -1.75
C LYS A 4 5.39 -7.95 -1.51
N LYS A 5 6.06 -7.37 -2.50
CA LYS A 5 6.44 -5.95 -2.51
C LYS A 5 5.34 -5.19 -3.26
N TYR A 6 5.06 -3.96 -2.83
CA TYR A 6 4.09 -3.12 -3.51
C TYR A 6 4.72 -1.78 -3.89
N LYS A 7 4.30 -1.24 -5.03
CA LYS A 7 4.64 0.10 -5.49
C LYS A 7 3.43 0.99 -5.38
N VAL A 8 3.61 2.15 -4.76
CA VAL A 8 2.56 3.16 -4.62
C VAL A 8 2.31 3.80 -5.98
N LEU A 9 1.06 3.77 -6.44
CA LEU A 9 0.64 4.39 -7.70
C LEU A 9 0.18 5.84 -7.50
N HIS A 10 -0.52 6.09 -6.39
CA HIS A 10 -1.07 7.41 -6.07
C HIS A 10 -0.72 7.81 -4.65
N LYS A 11 -0.30 9.06 -4.47
CA LYS A 11 0.02 9.61 -3.14
C LYS A 11 -1.16 9.40 -2.20
N PHE A 12 -0.94 8.81 -1.02
CA PHE A 12 -1.96 8.61 0.01
C PHE A 12 -1.38 8.77 1.41
N ILE A 13 -2.27 8.97 2.37
CA ILE A 13 -1.95 9.00 3.80
C ILE A 13 -2.49 7.71 4.40
N ASP A 14 -1.60 6.91 4.99
CA ASP A 14 -1.99 5.69 5.67
C ASP A 14 -2.42 6.02 7.11
N LEU A 15 -3.73 6.06 7.32
CA LEU A 15 -4.34 6.37 8.62
C LEU A 15 -4.03 5.28 9.66
N GLU A 16 -3.78 4.04 9.22
CA GLU A 16 -3.39 2.91 10.07
C GLU A 16 -1.88 2.88 10.36
N ASP A 17 -1.11 3.77 9.74
CA ASP A 17 0.33 3.94 9.96
C ASP A 17 0.68 5.33 10.48
N LYS A 18 0.00 5.79 11.53
CA LYS A 18 0.30 7.10 12.16
C LYS A 18 0.28 8.26 11.16
N ASN A 19 -0.67 8.25 10.22
CA ASN A 19 -0.79 9.23 9.14
C ASN A 19 0.47 9.32 8.26
N LYS A 20 1.14 8.20 8.03
CA LYS A 20 2.31 8.17 7.16
C LYS A 20 1.95 8.50 5.73
N ILE A 21 2.74 9.39 5.14
CA ILE A 21 2.56 9.83 3.76
C ILE A 21 3.37 8.92 2.85
N TYR A 22 2.69 8.36 1.85
CA TYR A 22 3.29 7.61 0.75
C TYR A 22 3.11 8.40 -0.53
N ASN A 23 4.19 8.62 -1.28
CA ASN A 23 4.17 9.27 -2.58
C ASN A 23 4.12 8.24 -3.71
N ALA A 24 3.61 8.65 -4.87
CA ALA A 24 3.65 7.78 -6.06
C ALA A 24 5.10 7.40 -6.39
N GLY A 25 5.35 6.12 -6.62
CA GLY A 25 6.67 5.55 -6.84
C GLY A 25 7.31 4.92 -5.60
N ASP A 26 6.83 5.24 -4.39
CA ASP A 26 7.35 4.66 -3.15
C ASP A 26 7.08 3.15 -3.05
N THR A 27 7.86 2.48 -2.22
CA THR A 27 7.61 1.08 -1.83
C THR A 27 6.71 1.01 -0.60
N TYR A 28 5.79 0.05 -0.62
CA TYR A 28 4.89 -0.24 0.48
C TYR A 28 4.98 -1.73 0.89
N PRO A 29 4.98 -2.05 2.19
CA PRO A 29 4.99 -1.13 3.33
C PRO A 29 6.39 -0.54 3.63
N LYS A 30 6.47 0.48 4.49
CA LYS A 30 7.74 1.12 4.90
C LYS A 30 7.83 1.16 6.42
N PRO A 31 8.81 0.51 7.07
CA PRO A 31 9.84 -0.35 6.49
C PRO A 31 9.25 -1.62 5.83
N ALA A 32 9.98 -2.23 4.89
CA ALA A 32 9.47 -3.36 4.08
C ALA A 32 9.15 -4.63 4.88
N ASN A 33 9.65 -4.73 6.12
CA ASN A 33 9.35 -5.81 7.05
C ASN A 33 8.12 -5.54 7.93
N LYS A 34 7.46 -4.38 7.76
CA LYS A 34 6.26 -4.04 8.51
C LYS A 34 5.14 -5.01 8.17
N LYS A 35 4.48 -5.55 9.20
CA LYS A 35 3.26 -6.34 9.04
C LYS A 35 2.09 -5.41 8.71
N VAL A 36 1.41 -5.70 7.62
CA VAL A 36 0.17 -5.05 7.20
C VAL A 36 -0.88 -6.14 7.11
N SER A 37 -2.11 -5.86 7.55
CA SER A 37 -3.23 -6.80 7.45
C SER A 37 -3.56 -7.08 5.98
N HIS A 38 -4.11 -8.26 5.72
CA HIS A 38 -4.53 -8.62 4.36
C HIS A 38 -5.63 -7.68 3.85
N ASP A 39 -6.59 -7.34 4.71
CA ASP A 39 -7.68 -6.40 4.40
C ASP A 39 -7.12 -5.03 4.01
N ARG A 40 -6.09 -4.54 4.71
CA ARG A 40 -5.46 -3.26 4.37
C ARG A 40 -4.76 -3.30 3.03
N ILE A 41 -4.12 -4.41 2.67
CA ILE A 41 -3.56 -4.59 1.33
C ILE A 41 -4.68 -4.57 0.28
N LEU A 42 -5.79 -5.28 0.51
CA LEU A 42 -6.94 -5.32 -0.41
C LEU A 42 -7.54 -3.93 -0.62
N ASP A 43 -7.73 -3.15 0.45
CA ASP A 43 -8.21 -1.77 0.36
C ASP A 43 -7.29 -0.92 -0.53
N LEU A 44 -5.98 -1.08 -0.39
CA LEU A 44 -5.01 -0.28 -1.13
C LEU A 44 -4.80 -0.78 -2.57
N THR A 45 -5.01 -2.06 -2.85
CA THR A 45 -4.86 -2.66 -4.20
C THR A 45 -6.13 -2.63 -5.03
N THR A 46 -7.28 -2.40 -4.42
CA THR A 46 -8.57 -2.27 -5.12
C THR A 46 -9.01 -0.82 -5.21
N SER A 47 -10.03 -0.55 -6.04
CA SER A 47 -10.74 0.73 -6.05
C SER A 47 -11.85 0.79 -5.00
N ASP A 48 -12.08 -0.29 -4.24
CA ASP A 48 -13.08 -0.37 -3.18
C ASP A 48 -12.53 0.20 -1.87
N ASN A 49 -12.12 1.46 -1.94
CA ASN A 49 -11.66 2.22 -0.78
C ASN A 49 -12.24 3.63 -0.83
N LYS A 50 -12.11 4.39 0.26
CA LYS A 50 -12.66 5.76 0.36
C LYS A 50 -12.18 6.72 -0.75
N ARG A 51 -11.10 6.39 -1.45
CA ARG A 51 -10.57 7.19 -2.57
C ARG A 51 -11.06 6.73 -3.93
N GLY A 52 -11.74 5.59 -4.03
CA GLY A 52 -12.27 5.06 -5.29
C GLY A 52 -11.20 4.69 -6.31
N LYS A 53 -9.95 4.48 -5.87
CA LYS A 53 -8.77 4.32 -6.74
C LYS A 53 -7.79 3.33 -6.16
N VAL A 54 -7.15 2.55 -7.02
CA VAL A 54 -6.03 1.67 -6.65
C VAL A 54 -4.83 2.50 -6.21
N LEU A 55 -4.40 2.36 -4.96
CA LEU A 55 -3.34 3.17 -4.35
C LEU A 55 -1.97 2.52 -4.46
N ILE A 56 -1.91 1.19 -4.40
CA ILE A 56 -0.69 0.40 -4.52
C ILE A 56 -0.89 -0.74 -5.52
N LYS A 57 0.19 -1.19 -6.15
CA LYS A 57 0.21 -2.34 -7.04
C LYS A 57 1.26 -3.33 -6.58
N GLU A 58 0.93 -4.62 -6.62
CA GLU A 58 1.90 -5.69 -6.37
C GLU A 58 2.99 -5.64 -7.46
N ILE A 59 4.25 -5.70 -7.04
CA ILE A 59 5.40 -5.82 -7.91
C ILE A 59 5.97 -7.23 -7.71
N GLU A 60 5.95 -8.01 -8.79
CA GLU A 60 6.66 -9.28 -8.86
C GLU A 60 8.17 -8.98 -8.90
N GLU A 61 8.95 -9.74 -8.14
CA GLU A 61 10.42 -9.68 -8.16
C GLU A 61 10.98 -10.63 -9.22
#